data_AF-A0A068SLK9-F1
#
_entry.id   AF-A0A068SLK9-F1
#
_cell.length_a   1.000
_cell.length_b   1.000
_cell.length_c   1.000
_cell.angle_alpha   90.00
_cell.angle_beta   90.00
_cell.angle_gamma   90.00
#
_symmetry.space_group_name_H-M   'P 1'
#
loop_
_entity.id
_entity.type
_entity.pdbx_description
1 polymer ?
#
loop_
_entity_poly.entity_id
_entity_poly.type
_entity_poly.pdbx_seq_one_letter_code
_entity_poly.pdbx_strand_id
1 'polypeptide(L)'
;MKTLYVEGDTFLHRLSPRAKLLGLAALSLVLFLVHSPAVLSVAALLGGIVYVSLRLGWRQSWLRLRPILLTIAIVALFTLALNSPHDALVVATRLTALALFAAAVTATTSTGDFIDEITRLAMPLERLGLVRAADIGLSIGLVIRFVPEILSRYQAIRDAHRARGLKVRPLTLAVPLIILTLKNADEIAAAIDARGIRAQK
;
A
#
# COMPACT_ATOMS: atom_id res chain seq x y z
N MET A 1 8.93 7.17 8.42
CA MET A 1 8.73 6.18 7.33
C MET A 1 8.89 6.90 6.00
N LYS A 2 9.59 6.32 5.02
CA LYS A 2 9.59 6.90 3.67
C LYS A 2 8.21 6.61 3.06
N THR A 3 7.39 7.64 2.90
CA THR A 3 6.12 7.51 2.19
C THR A 3 6.41 7.09 0.75
N LEU A 4 5.68 6.10 0.25
CA LEU A 4 5.79 5.67 -1.15
C LEU A 4 5.13 6.67 -2.11
N TYR A 5 4.25 7.51 -1.58
CA TYR A 5 3.64 8.64 -2.27
C TYR A 5 4.69 9.65 -2.73
N VAL A 6 4.52 10.15 -3.95
CA VAL A 6 5.36 11.18 -4.55
C VAL A 6 4.49 12.36 -4.95
N GLU A 7 4.85 13.53 -4.42
CA GLU A 7 4.22 14.79 -4.77
C GLU A 7 4.46 15.12 -6.25
N GLY A 8 3.40 15.48 -6.95
CA GLY A 8 3.42 15.81 -8.37
C GLY A 8 2.04 16.28 -8.85
N ASP A 9 2.00 16.86 -10.05
CA ASP A 9 0.77 17.41 -10.67
C ASP A 9 0.48 16.73 -12.02
N THR A 10 0.71 15.42 -12.12
CA THR A 10 0.42 14.67 -13.34
C THR A 10 -1.10 14.43 -13.46
N PHE A 11 -1.60 14.16 -14.67
CA PHE A 11 -3.01 13.76 -14.88
C PHE A 11 -3.46 12.63 -13.93
N LEU A 12 -2.55 11.69 -13.67
CA LEU A 12 -2.79 10.61 -12.71
C LEU A 12 -2.99 11.17 -11.29
N HIS A 13 -2.23 12.16 -10.82
CA HIS A 13 -2.44 12.77 -9.49
C HIS A 13 -3.81 13.40 -9.34
N ARG A 14 -4.35 14.01 -10.40
CA ARG A 14 -5.67 14.67 -10.41
C ARG A 14 -6.87 13.73 -10.41
N LEU A 15 -6.66 12.46 -10.77
CA LEU A 15 -7.73 11.46 -10.76
C LEU A 15 -8.07 11.05 -9.32
N SER A 16 -9.38 10.93 -9.05
CA SER A 16 -9.86 10.42 -7.77
C SER A 16 -9.36 8.98 -7.51
N PRO A 17 -9.03 8.59 -6.26
CA PRO A 17 -8.54 7.26 -5.91
C PRO A 17 -9.44 6.13 -6.42
N ARG A 18 -10.76 6.28 -6.28
CA ARG A 18 -11.75 5.35 -6.85
C ARG A 18 -11.52 5.03 -8.32
N ALA A 19 -11.29 6.06 -9.15
CA ALA A 19 -11.14 5.90 -10.58
C ALA A 19 -9.81 5.19 -10.91
N LYS A 20 -8.76 5.47 -10.14
CA LYS A 20 -7.47 4.78 -10.25
C LYS A 20 -7.61 3.30 -9.89
N LEU A 21 -8.26 2.98 -8.77
CA LEU A 21 -8.41 1.61 -8.27
C LEU A 21 -9.34 0.78 -9.16
N LEU A 22 -10.50 1.32 -9.53
CA LEU A 22 -11.42 0.66 -10.47
C LEU A 22 -10.79 0.53 -11.86
N GLY A 23 -10.08 1.56 -12.33
CA GLY A 23 -9.34 1.50 -13.59
C GLY A 23 -8.26 0.42 -13.58
N LEU A 24 -7.51 0.31 -12.49
CA LEU A 24 -6.50 -0.75 -12.30
C LEU A 24 -7.14 -2.15 -12.25
N ALA A 25 -8.27 -2.30 -11.57
CA ALA A 25 -9.00 -3.56 -11.49
C ALA A 25 -9.61 -3.98 -12.84
N ALA A 26 -10.19 -3.02 -13.58
CA ALA A 26 -10.70 -3.28 -14.93
C ALA A 26 -9.56 -3.63 -15.89
N LEU A 27 -8.45 -2.87 -15.83
CA LEU A 27 -7.27 -3.14 -16.63
C LEU A 27 -6.69 -4.53 -16.32
N SER A 28 -6.67 -4.95 -15.06
CA SER A 28 -6.17 -6.28 -14.70
C SER A 28 -7.02 -7.41 -15.25
N LEU A 29 -8.35 -7.25 -15.23
CA LEU A 29 -9.26 -8.21 -15.85
C LEU A 29 -9.06 -8.27 -17.38
N VAL A 30 -8.94 -7.12 -18.04
CA VAL A 30 -8.72 -7.06 -19.50
C VAL A 30 -7.38 -7.70 -19.87
N LEU A 31 -6.29 -7.34 -19.19
CA LEU A 31 -4.96 -7.91 -19.48
C LEU A 31 -4.89 -9.42 -19.18
N PHE A 32 -5.72 -9.93 -18.28
CA PHE A 32 -5.82 -11.36 -18.01
C PHE A 32 -6.47 -12.13 -19.17
N LEU A 33 -7.50 -11.54 -19.81
CA LEU A 33 -8.19 -12.14 -20.97
C LEU A 33 -7.33 -12.11 -22.24
N VAL A 34 -6.39 -11.18 -22.35
CA VAL A 34 -5.51 -11.04 -23.52
C VAL A 34 -4.36 -12.05 -23.46
N HIS A 35 -4.25 -12.86 -24.51
CA HIS A 35 -3.17 -13.84 -24.70
C HIS A 35 -2.15 -13.42 -25.77
N SER A 36 -2.37 -12.28 -26.43
CA SER A 36 -1.45 -11.77 -27.45
C SER A 36 -0.27 -11.04 -26.81
N PRO A 37 0.98 -11.51 -26.98
CA PRO A 37 2.16 -10.86 -26.41
C PRO A 37 2.41 -9.45 -26.96
N ALA A 38 2.01 -9.17 -28.20
CA ALA A 38 2.15 -7.85 -28.81
C ALA A 38 1.30 -6.80 -28.06
N VAL A 39 0.04 -7.14 -27.78
CA VAL A 39 -0.88 -6.26 -27.05
C VAL A 39 -0.40 -6.04 -25.61
N LEU A 40 0.09 -7.09 -24.95
CA LEU A 40 0.64 -6.99 -23.59
C LEU A 40 1.92 -6.15 -23.53
N SER A 41 2.76 -6.24 -24.57
CA SER A 41 3.97 -5.41 -24.69
C SER A 41 3.61 -3.94 -24.87
N VAL A 42 2.60 -3.61 -25.68
CA VAL A 42 2.08 -2.24 -25.81
C VAL A 42 1.56 -1.74 -24.46
N ALA A 43 0.80 -2.56 -23.72
CA ALA A 43 0.32 -2.19 -22.39
C ALA A 43 1.48 -1.95 -21.40
N ALA A 44 2.54 -2.77 -21.44
CA ALA A 44 3.72 -2.59 -20.60
C ALA A 44 4.47 -1.29 -20.95
N LEU A 45 4.60 -0.96 -22.23
CA LEU A 45 5.19 0.30 -22.69
C LEU A 45 4.39 1.50 -22.21
N LEU A 46 3.05 1.47 -22.34
CA LEU A 46 2.17 2.52 -21.83
C LEU A 46 2.29 2.67 -20.31
N GLY A 47 2.31 1.57 -19.56
CA GLY A 47 2.53 1.58 -18.12
C GLY A 47 3.89 2.21 -17.76
N GLY A 48 4.93 1.92 -18.54
CA GLY A 48 6.25 2.50 -18.41
C GLY A 48 6.26 4.01 -18.65
N ILE A 49 5.61 4.48 -19.71
CA ILE A 49 5.46 5.91 -20.01
C ILE A 49 4.73 6.63 -18.86
N VAL A 50 3.62 6.08 -18.39
CA VAL A 50 2.87 6.63 -17.26
C VAL A 50 3.75 6.69 -16.01
N TYR A 51 4.48 5.63 -15.69
CA TYR A 51 5.34 5.60 -14.51
C TYR A 51 6.53 6.57 -14.60
N VAL A 52 7.16 6.70 -15.76
CA VAL A 52 8.25 7.67 -16.00
C VAL A 52 7.73 9.11 -15.97
N SER A 53 6.49 9.35 -16.42
CA SER A 53 5.86 10.68 -16.36
C SER A 53 5.69 11.22 -14.94
N LEU A 54 5.76 10.35 -13.92
CA LEU A 54 5.77 10.73 -12.51
C LEU A 54 7.09 11.38 -12.06
N ARG A 55 8.08 11.49 -12.96
CA ARG A 55 9.38 12.14 -12.74
C ARG A 55 10.11 11.64 -11.49
N LEU A 56 9.93 10.35 -11.18
CA LEU A 56 10.69 9.67 -10.14
C LEU A 56 12.16 9.64 -10.57
N GLY A 57 13.07 10.11 -9.72
CA GLY A 57 14.49 10.01 -9.99
C GLY A 57 14.89 8.58 -10.35
N TRP A 58 15.62 8.39 -11.45
CA TRP A 58 15.94 7.07 -12.03
C TRP A 58 16.43 6.04 -11.00
N ARG A 59 17.29 6.48 -10.07
CA ARG A 59 17.78 5.63 -8.96
C ARG A 59 16.66 5.12 -8.05
N GLN A 60 15.71 5.98 -7.68
CA GLN A 60 14.60 5.61 -6.81
C GLN A 60 13.61 4.68 -7.51
N SER A 61 13.34 4.95 -8.78
CA SER A 61 12.53 4.10 -9.64
C SER A 61 13.11 2.68 -9.72
N TRP A 62 14.41 2.55 -9.98
CA TRP A 62 15.10 1.25 -10.04
C TRP A 62 15.09 0.51 -8.70
N LEU A 63 15.35 1.20 -7.59
CA LEU A 63 15.31 0.60 -6.24
C LEU A 63 13.93 0.02 -5.89
N ARG A 64 12.84 0.68 -6.33
CA ARG A 64 11.46 0.23 -6.10
C ARG A 64 11.07 -0.93 -7.01
N LEU A 65 11.43 -0.88 -8.29
CA LEU A 65 11.03 -1.89 -9.28
C LEU A 65 11.92 -3.14 -9.27
N ARG A 66 13.19 -3.04 -8.86
CA ARG A 66 14.14 -4.17 -8.84
C ARG A 66 13.59 -5.44 -8.18
N PRO A 67 13.02 -5.42 -6.95
CA PRO A 67 12.49 -6.65 -6.36
C PRO A 67 11.32 -7.22 -7.17
N ILE A 68 10.44 -6.36 -7.71
CA ILE A 68 9.28 -6.79 -8.51
C ILE A 68 9.76 -7.42 -9.83
N LEU A 69 10.66 -6.75 -10.56
CA LEU A 69 11.22 -7.27 -11.81
C LEU A 69 11.98 -8.58 -11.60
N LEU A 70 12.67 -8.74 -10.47
CA LEU A 70 13.32 -9.99 -10.11
C LEU A 70 12.30 -11.12 -9.88
N THR A 71 11.19 -10.86 -9.19
CA THR A 71 10.12 -11.86 -9.04
C THR A 71 9.49 -12.23 -10.38
N ILE A 72 9.25 -11.25 -11.26
CA ILE A 72 8.71 -11.49 -12.60
C ILE A 72 9.69 -12.32 -13.43
N ALA A 73 10.99 -12.02 -13.36
CA ALA A 73 12.01 -12.78 -14.07
C ALA A 73 12.07 -14.24 -13.60
N ILE A 74 11.95 -14.50 -12.30
CA ILE A 74 11.90 -15.86 -11.75
C ILE A 74 10.65 -16.60 -12.28
N VAL A 75 9.49 -15.97 -12.21
CA VAL A 75 8.23 -16.58 -12.70
C VAL A 75 8.32 -16.86 -14.21
N ALA A 76 8.85 -15.92 -14.99
CA ALA A 76 9.03 -16.07 -16.43
C ALA A 76 10.01 -17.20 -16.76
N LEU A 77 11.12 -17.32 -16.03
CA LEU A 77 12.11 -18.38 -16.22
C LEU A 77 11.51 -19.75 -15.88
N PHE A 78 10.75 -19.85 -14.79
CA PHE A 78 10.08 -21.09 -14.43
C PHE A 78 8.99 -21.47 -15.45
N THR A 79 8.26 -20.48 -15.96
CA THR A 79 7.27 -20.68 -17.02
C THR A 79 7.93 -21.15 -18.31
N LEU A 80 9.10 -20.58 -18.67
CA LEU A 80 9.88 -21.00 -19.83
C LEU A 80 10.41 -22.44 -19.70
N ALA A 81 10.78 -22.86 -18.49
CA ALA A 81 11.27 -24.22 -18.23
C ALA A 81 10.15 -25.27 -18.29
N LEU A 82 8.92 -24.91 -17.90
CA LEU A 82 7.80 -25.85 -17.80
C LEU A 82 6.78 -25.77 -18.94
N ASN A 83 6.72 -24.65 -19.67
CA ASN A 83 5.72 -24.37 -20.70
C ASN A 83 6.39 -23.84 -21.97
N SER A 84 5.59 -23.34 -22.91
CA SER A 84 6.11 -22.79 -24.15
C SER A 84 6.80 -21.43 -23.94
N PRO A 85 7.78 -21.06 -24.78
CA PRO A 85 8.37 -19.72 -24.78
C PRO A 85 7.35 -18.61 -24.97
N HIS A 86 6.26 -18.90 -25.70
CA HIS A 86 5.16 -17.97 -25.89
C HIS A 86 4.47 -17.64 -24.56
N ASP A 87 4.16 -18.65 -23.74
CA ASP A 87 3.49 -18.47 -22.45
C ASP A 87 4.36 -17.71 -21.45
N ALA A 88 5.66 -18.01 -21.44
CA ALA A 88 6.63 -17.28 -20.63
C ALA A 88 6.65 -15.77 -20.97
N LEU A 89 6.58 -15.44 -22.26
CA LEU A 89 6.57 -14.06 -22.73
C LEU A 89 5.24 -13.35 -22.43
N VAL A 90 4.11 -14.05 -22.56
CA VAL A 90 2.79 -13.56 -22.15
C VAL A 90 2.75 -13.24 -20.66
N VAL A 91 3.24 -14.15 -19.80
CA VAL A 91 3.27 -13.94 -18.35
C VAL A 91 4.21 -12.79 -17.98
N ALA A 92 5.42 -12.76 -18.55
CA ALA A 92 6.40 -11.71 -18.27
C ALA A 92 5.88 -10.30 -18.62
N THR A 93 5.32 -10.14 -19.82
CA THR A 93 4.79 -8.85 -20.28
C THR A 93 3.54 -8.43 -19.53
N ARG A 94 2.61 -9.36 -19.25
CA ARG A 94 1.41 -9.10 -18.43
C ARG A 94 1.77 -8.63 -17.03
N LEU A 95 2.63 -9.36 -16.34
CA LEU A 95 3.04 -9.00 -14.97
C LEU A 95 3.80 -7.67 -14.95
N THR A 96 4.63 -7.40 -15.96
CA THR A 96 5.35 -6.12 -16.08
C THR A 96 4.38 -4.96 -16.28
N ALA A 97 3.40 -5.10 -17.18
CA ALA A 97 2.37 -4.08 -17.39
C ALA A 97 1.60 -3.78 -16.09
N LEU A 98 1.09 -4.83 -15.44
CA LEU A 98 0.37 -4.70 -14.18
C LEU A 98 1.21 -4.07 -13.07
N ALA A 99 2.46 -4.49 -12.94
CA ALA A 99 3.38 -3.94 -11.95
C ALA A 99 3.62 -2.44 -12.16
N LEU A 100 3.78 -1.99 -13.41
CA LEU A 100 4.02 -0.58 -13.73
C LEU A 100 2.79 0.28 -13.45
N PHE A 101 1.60 -0.15 -13.86
CA PHE A 101 0.36 0.57 -13.56
C PHE A 101 0.08 0.59 -12.05
N ALA A 102 0.24 -0.54 -11.37
CA ALA A 102 0.05 -0.61 -9.92
C ALA A 102 1.06 0.27 -9.16
N ALA A 103 2.33 0.29 -9.59
CA ALA A 103 3.36 1.17 -9.02
C ALA A 103 3.01 2.65 -9.25
N ALA A 104 2.48 3.01 -10.42
CA ALA A 104 2.04 4.36 -10.70
C ALA A 104 0.85 4.79 -9.82
N VAL A 105 -0.17 3.93 -9.67
CA VAL A 105 -1.30 4.19 -8.77
C VAL A 105 -0.83 4.33 -7.32
N THR A 106 0.07 3.46 -6.87
CA THR A 106 0.64 3.49 -5.51
C THR A 106 1.44 4.76 -5.26
N ALA A 107 2.22 5.22 -6.24
CA ALA A 107 3.01 6.44 -6.11
C ALA A 107 2.17 7.72 -6.14
N THR A 108 0.98 7.68 -6.74
CA THR A 108 0.10 8.86 -6.95
C THR A 108 -1.13 8.90 -6.05
N THR A 109 -1.27 7.95 -5.12
CA THR A 109 -2.38 7.93 -4.16
C THR A 109 -1.84 8.24 -2.78
N SER A 110 -2.33 9.33 -2.18
CA SER A 110 -1.91 9.69 -0.82
C SER A 110 -2.58 8.77 0.21
N THR A 111 -1.94 8.65 1.38
CA THR A 111 -2.48 7.84 2.47
C THR A 111 -3.84 8.36 2.96
N GLY A 112 -4.03 9.68 2.99
CA GLY A 112 -5.30 10.30 3.38
C GLY A 112 -6.41 9.98 2.38
N ASP A 113 -6.14 10.18 1.09
CA ASP A 113 -7.11 9.88 0.03
C ASP A 113 -7.53 8.40 0.01
N PHE A 114 -6.61 7.51 0.38
CA PHE A 114 -6.88 6.08 0.50
C PHE A 114 -7.80 5.76 1.69
N ILE A 115 -7.61 6.41 2.85
CA ILE A 115 -8.51 6.27 4.02
C ILE A 115 -9.91 6.77 3.67
N ASP A 116 -10.00 7.92 3.01
CA ASP A 116 -11.28 8.49 2.59
C ASP A 116 -12.00 7.56 1.61
N GLU A 117 -11.24 6.90 0.72
CA GLU A 117 -11.80 5.94 -0.21
C GLU A 117 -12.32 4.68 0.49
N ILE A 118 -11.58 4.12 1.46
CA ILE A 118 -12.07 2.99 2.27
C ILE A 118 -13.34 3.38 3.04
N THR A 119 -13.36 4.59 3.62
CA THR A 119 -14.53 5.11 4.34
C THR A 119 -15.74 5.19 3.41
N ARG A 120 -15.55 5.69 2.17
CA ARG A 120 -16.62 5.74 1.17
C ARG A 120 -17.12 4.34 0.78
N LEU A 121 -16.22 3.38 0.63
CA LEU A 121 -16.57 1.98 0.31
C LEU A 121 -17.31 1.28 1.47
N ALA A 122 -17.21 1.79 2.70
CA ALA A 122 -17.95 1.30 3.85
C ALA A 122 -19.38 1.86 3.97
N MET A 123 -19.71 2.99 3.31
CA MET A 123 -21.06 3.57 3.31
C MET A 123 -22.20 2.62 2.88
N PRO A 124 -22.06 1.74 1.86
CA PRO A 124 -23.13 0.78 1.57
C PRO A 124 -23.40 -0.19 2.72
N LEU A 125 -22.39 -0.57 3.50
CA LEU A 125 -22.58 -1.41 4.70
C LEU A 125 -23.25 -0.64 5.84
N GLU A 126 -23.03 0.68 5.91
CA GLU A 126 -23.74 1.57 6.83
C GLU A 126 -25.22 1.68 6.47
N ARG A 127 -25.56 1.73 5.18
CA ARG A 127 -26.97 1.66 4.73
C ARG A 127 -27.65 0.34 5.09
N LEU A 128 -26.88 -0.75 5.24
CA LEU A 128 -27.37 -2.05 5.70
C LEU A 128 -27.41 -2.17 7.24
N GLY A 129 -26.98 -1.14 7.98
CA GLY A 129 -26.97 -1.11 9.44
C GLY A 129 -25.92 -2.02 10.09
N LEU A 130 -24.96 -2.54 9.32
CA LEU A 130 -23.97 -3.49 9.83
C LEU A 130 -22.79 -2.81 10.55
N VAL A 131 -22.39 -1.63 10.09
CA VAL A 131 -21.21 -0.88 10.60
C VAL A 131 -21.40 0.62 10.36
N ARG A 132 -20.67 1.47 11.12
CA ARG A 132 -20.57 2.92 10.85
C ARG A 132 -19.33 3.19 10.02
N ALA A 133 -19.46 3.80 8.83
CA ALA A 133 -18.31 4.08 7.98
C ALA A 133 -17.30 5.01 8.67
N ALA A 134 -17.78 5.99 9.43
CA ALA A 134 -16.96 6.91 10.20
C ALA A 134 -16.04 6.21 11.22
N ASP A 135 -16.53 5.17 11.90
CA ASP A 135 -15.73 4.41 12.88
C ASP A 135 -14.62 3.60 12.19
N ILE A 136 -14.88 3.10 10.98
CA ILE A 136 -13.87 2.39 10.16
C ILE A 136 -12.78 3.37 9.72
N GLY A 137 -13.17 4.53 9.18
CA GLY A 137 -12.23 5.59 8.79
C GLY A 137 -11.37 6.05 9.94
N LEU A 138 -11.98 6.30 11.11
CA LEU A 138 -11.28 6.68 12.34
C LEU A 138 -10.28 5.59 12.76
N SER A 139 -10.69 4.33 12.77
CA SER A 139 -9.85 3.20 13.18
C SER A 139 -8.63 3.06 12.29
N ILE A 140 -8.80 3.13 10.96
CA ILE A 140 -7.70 3.03 10.00
C ILE A 140 -6.77 4.24 10.13
N GLY A 141 -7.32 5.45 10.29
CA GLY A 141 -6.54 6.66 10.52
C GLY A 141 -5.68 6.58 11.79
N LEU A 142 -6.25 6.06 12.89
CA LEU A 142 -5.53 5.81 14.14
C LEU A 142 -4.41 4.78 13.94
N VAL A 143 -4.67 3.67 13.26
CA VAL A 143 -3.65 2.65 12.96
C VAL A 143 -2.48 3.27 12.19
N ILE A 144 -2.76 4.00 11.11
CA ILE A 144 -1.72 4.62 10.28
C ILE A 144 -0.90 5.65 11.07
N ARG A 145 -1.54 6.41 11.97
CA ARG A 145 -0.88 7.35 12.86
C ARG A 145 -0.03 6.66 13.93
N PHE A 146 -0.51 5.56 14.53
CA PHE A 146 0.17 4.87 15.62
C PHE A 146 1.29 3.95 15.18
N VAL A 147 1.28 3.42 13.96
CA VAL A 147 2.37 2.57 13.46
C VAL A 147 3.74 3.27 13.57
N PRO A 148 3.94 4.51 13.08
CA PRO A 148 5.18 5.26 13.28
C PRO A 148 5.55 5.47 14.75
N GLU A 149 4.55 5.75 15.58
CA GLU A 149 4.74 6.01 17.01
C GLU A 149 5.20 4.76 17.76
N ILE A 150 4.56 3.61 17.50
CA ILE A 150 4.92 2.31 18.05
C ILE A 150 6.33 1.92 17.61
N LEU A 151 6.71 2.18 16.34
CA LEU A 151 8.06 1.92 15.86
C LEU A 151 9.11 2.79 16.57
N SER A 152 8.81 4.06 16.83
CA SER A 152 9.69 4.94 17.61
C SER A 152 9.84 4.46 19.06
N ARG A 153 8.74 4.07 19.70
CA ARG A 153 8.75 3.50 21.06
C ARG A 153 9.54 2.20 21.12
N TYR A 154 9.37 1.32 20.13
CA TYR A 154 10.17 0.10 20.01
C TYR A 154 11.67 0.42 19.95
N GLN A 155 12.07 1.42 19.16
CA GLN A 155 13.48 1.84 19.07
C GLN A 155 13.98 2.39 20.41
N ALA A 156 13.20 3.26 21.07
CA ALA A 156 13.55 3.82 22.37
C ALA A 156 13.72 2.73 23.45
N ILE A 157 12.80 1.76 23.52
CA ILE A 157 12.89 0.62 24.45
C ILE A 157 14.13 -0.21 24.13
N ARG A 158 14.37 -0.52 22.85
CA ARG A 158 15.55 -1.30 22.42
C ARG A 158 16.86 -0.62 22.82
N ASP A 159 16.94 0.69 22.65
CA ASP A 159 18.15 1.45 22.96
C ASP A 159 18.35 1.59 24.49
N ALA A 160 17.26 1.73 25.26
CA ALA A 160 17.30 1.67 26.73
C ALA A 160 17.76 0.30 27.26
N HIS A 161 17.30 -0.80 26.65
CA HIS A 161 17.77 -2.16 27.00
C HIS A 161 19.27 -2.33 26.73
N ARG A 162 19.75 -1.82 25.58
CA ARG A 162 21.18 -1.85 25.24
C ARG A 162 22.01 -1.04 26.23
N ALA A 163 21.57 0.16 26.60
CA ALA A 163 22.25 0.99 27.59
C ALA A 163 22.34 0.31 28.98
N ARG A 164 21.35 -0.52 29.32
CA ARG A 164 21.30 -1.31 30.56
C ARG A 164 22.03 -2.66 30.46
N GLY A 165 22.67 -2.97 29.34
CA GLY A 165 23.32 -4.28 29.11
C GLY A 165 22.35 -5.47 29.04
N LEU A 166 21.05 -5.21 28.88
CA LEU A 166 20.03 -6.25 28.81
C LEU A 166 20.01 -6.88 27.42
N LYS A 167 19.83 -8.21 27.37
CA LYS A 167 19.65 -8.93 26.09
C LYS A 167 18.37 -8.47 25.41
N VAL A 168 18.51 -7.96 24.19
CA VAL A 168 17.40 -7.61 23.30
C VAL A 168 16.75 -8.89 22.76
N ARG A 169 15.72 -9.38 23.46
CA ARG A 169 14.90 -10.52 23.04
C ARG A 169 13.51 -10.01 22.63
N PRO A 170 12.82 -10.67 21.68
CA PRO A 170 11.49 -10.26 21.28
C PRO A 170 10.52 -10.11 22.46
N LEU A 171 10.52 -11.08 23.38
CA LEU A 171 9.67 -11.05 24.57
C LEU A 171 9.99 -9.88 25.53
N THR A 172 11.27 -9.57 25.75
CA THR A 172 11.68 -8.50 26.68
C THR A 172 11.35 -7.11 26.14
N LEU A 173 11.22 -6.96 24.82
CA LEU A 173 10.78 -5.73 24.17
C LEU A 173 9.25 -5.67 24.01
N ALA A 174 8.60 -6.82 23.76
CA ALA A 174 7.17 -6.89 23.50
C ALA A 174 6.33 -6.55 24.73
N VAL A 175 6.65 -7.09 25.90
CA VAL A 175 5.89 -6.83 27.14
C VAL A 175 5.78 -5.32 27.45
N PRO A 176 6.87 -4.55 27.58
CA PRO A 176 6.77 -3.12 27.86
C PRO A 176 6.12 -2.34 26.71
N LEU A 177 6.35 -2.74 25.45
CA LEU A 177 5.71 -2.11 24.31
C LEU A 177 4.18 -2.30 24.32
N ILE A 178 3.70 -3.51 24.64
CA ILE A 178 2.27 -3.83 24.73
C ILE A 178 1.63 -3.03 25.86
N ILE A 179 2.22 -3.04 27.07
CA ILE A 179 1.69 -2.30 28.22
C ILE A 179 1.58 -0.81 27.88
N LEU A 180 2.63 -0.23 27.31
CA LEU A 180 2.64 1.19 26.95
C LEU A 180 1.64 1.49 25.82
N THR A 181 1.45 0.57 24.87
CA THR A 181 0.48 0.75 23.78
C THR A 181 -0.96 0.65 24.30
N LEU A 182 -1.25 -0.27 25.21
CA LEU A 182 -2.58 -0.39 25.85
C LEU A 182 -2.92 0.84 26.68
N LYS A 183 -1.98 1.31 27.52
CA LYS A 183 -2.17 2.55 28.29
C LYS A 183 -2.51 3.73 27.38
N ASN A 184 -1.79 3.85 26.26
CA ASN A 184 -2.05 4.88 25.28
C ASN A 184 -3.41 4.72 24.62
N ALA A 185 -3.82 3.50 24.28
CA ALA A 185 -5.14 3.24 23.72
C ALA A 185 -6.25 3.71 24.68
N ASP A 186 -6.10 3.49 25.99
CA ASP A 186 -7.04 3.97 27.00
C ASP A 186 -7.10 5.50 27.06
N GLU A 187 -5.94 6.17 27.05
CA GLU A 187 -5.85 7.64 27.01
C GLU A 187 -6.52 8.24 25.75
N ILE A 188 -6.33 7.60 24.60
CA ILE A 188 -6.91 8.02 23.32
C ILE A 188 -8.42 7.75 23.29
N ALA A 189 -8.87 6.62 23.83
CA ALA A 189 -10.30 6.33 23.96
C ALA A 189 -11.00 7.37 24.83
N ALA A 190 -10.43 7.70 25.99
CA ALA A 190 -10.95 8.75 26.87
C ALA A 190 -11.01 10.12 26.16
N ALA A 191 -10.00 10.45 25.36
CA ALA A 191 -9.98 11.68 24.57
C ALA A 191 -11.03 11.71 23.44
N ILE A 192 -11.28 10.57 22.78
CA ILE A 192 -12.33 10.42 21.75
C ILE A 192 -13.71 10.63 22.36
N ASP A 193 -13.96 10.03 23.54
CA ASP A 193 -15.22 10.16 24.26
C ASP A 193 -15.42 11.60 24.77
N ALA A 194 -14.38 12.23 25.33
CA ALA A 194 -14.44 13.63 25.78
C ALA A 194 -14.70 14.64 24.65
N ARG A 195 -14.23 14.33 23.42
CA ARG A 195 -14.50 15.15 22.22
C ARG A 195 -15.85 14.87 21.58
N GLY A 196 -16.61 13.88 22.06
CA GLY A 196 -17.92 13.53 21.51
C GLY A 196 -17.87 12.94 20.09
N ILE A 197 -16.73 12.42 19.62
CA ILE A 197 -16.56 11.95 18.23
C ILE A 197 -17.49 10.78 17.91
N ARG A 198 -17.77 9.90 18.88
CA ARG A 198 -18.74 8.81 18.72
C ARG A 198 -20.20 9.27 18.68
N ALA A 199 -20.50 10.47 19.19
CA ALA A 199 -21.86 10.98 19.41
C ALA A 199 -22.42 11.82 18.25
N GLN A 200 -21.63 12.09 17.21
CA GLN A 200 -22.13 12.82 16.05
C GLN A 200 -23.02 11.88 15.20
N LYS A 201 -24.33 12.08 15.36
CA LYS A 201 -25.42 11.52 14.54
C LYS A 201 -25.47 12.20 13.18
#